data_AF-A0A7S1FFK5-F1
#
_entry.id   AF-A0A7S1FFK5-F1
#
_cell.length_a   1.000
_cell.length_b   1.000
_cell.length_c   1.000
_cell.angle_alpha   90.00
_cell.angle_beta   90.00
_cell.angle_gamma   90.00
#
_symmetry.space_group_name_H-M   'P 1'
#
loop_
_entity.id
_entity.type
_entity.pdbx_description
1 polymer ?
#
loop_
_entity_poly.entity_id
_entity_poly.type
_entity_poly.pdbx_seq_one_letter_code
_entity_poly.pdbx_strand_id
1 'polypeptide(L)'
;DLEFAVTVDNPSGSEVTFFDKNEKKNIVHTRENSVMMVRSQAARHCVSPVSSNTRTILKFIYVGNYRKVSMFWEYATNQCGESNPNRQRLKARRQEVDRSEL
;
A
#
# COMPACT_ATOMS: atom_id res chain seq x y z
N ASP A 1 -7.14 -5.87 -13.69
CA ASP A 1 -6.33 -6.02 -12.48
C ASP A 1 -7.09 -5.52 -11.27
N LEU A 2 -6.95 -6.23 -10.15
CA LEU A 2 -7.69 -5.97 -8.92
C LEU A 2 -6.79 -6.28 -7.72
N GLU A 3 -6.76 -5.38 -6.74
CA GLU A 3 -6.06 -5.59 -5.49
C GLU A 3 -7.06 -5.91 -4.38
N PHE A 4 -6.74 -6.94 -3.62
CA PHE A 4 -7.45 -7.30 -2.39
C PHE A 4 -6.49 -7.08 -1.23
N ALA A 5 -6.94 -6.35 -0.21
CA ALA A 5 -6.23 -6.22 1.05
C ALA A 5 -7.14 -6.70 2.17
N VAL A 6 -6.82 -7.88 2.71
CA VAL A 6 -7.48 -8.42 3.91
C VAL A 6 -6.76 -7.87 5.13
N THR A 7 -7.50 -7.28 6.05
CA THR A 7 -6.97 -6.80 7.33
C THR A 7 -7.15 -7.90 8.35
N VAL A 8 -6.05 -8.50 8.79
CA VAL A 8 -6.04 -9.57 9.78
C VAL A 8 -6.16 -8.96 11.18
N ASP A 9 -5.30 -8.00 11.49
CA ASP A 9 -5.34 -7.21 12.71
C ASP A 9 -5.08 -5.72 12.42
N ASN A 10 -5.77 -4.83 13.14
CA ASN A 10 -5.51 -3.39 13.09
C ASN A 10 -5.76 -2.68 14.44
N PRO A 11 -5.12 -3.13 15.54
CA PRO A 11 -5.30 -2.53 16.88
C PRO A 11 -4.82 -1.08 16.97
N SER A 12 -4.10 -0.61 15.95
CA SER A 12 -3.62 0.77 15.84
C SER A 12 -4.66 1.75 15.27
N GLY A 13 -5.76 1.25 14.71
CA GLY A 13 -6.73 2.09 14.01
C GLY A 13 -6.18 2.72 12.73
N SER A 14 -5.13 2.14 12.11
CA SER A 14 -4.54 2.65 10.88
C SER A 14 -5.59 2.83 9.79
N GLU A 15 -5.46 3.91 9.03
CA GLU A 15 -6.40 4.34 8.01
C GLU A 15 -5.76 4.26 6.65
N VAL A 16 -6.58 3.99 5.64
CA VAL A 16 -6.19 4.06 4.24
C VAL A 16 -6.84 5.29 3.62
N THR A 17 -6.03 6.20 3.12
CA THR A 17 -6.49 7.36 2.36
C THR A 17 -6.46 7.04 0.88
N PHE A 18 -7.52 7.40 0.15
CA PHE A 18 -7.62 7.37 -1.31
C PHE A 18 -7.77 8.78 -1.87
N PHE A 19 -7.02 9.10 -2.91
CA PHE A 19 -7.15 10.31 -3.69
C PHE A 19 -7.67 9.94 -5.08
N ASP A 20 -8.81 10.50 -5.45
CA ASP A 20 -9.36 10.34 -6.81
C ASP A 20 -8.63 11.24 -7.83
N LYS A 21 -9.09 11.22 -9.08
CA LYS A 21 -8.51 12.01 -10.17
C LYS A 21 -8.58 13.53 -9.97
N ASN A 22 -9.47 14.00 -9.10
CA ASN A 22 -9.65 15.41 -8.76
C ASN A 22 -8.98 15.75 -7.42
N GLU A 23 -8.10 14.88 -6.93
CA GLU A 23 -7.42 14.98 -5.63
C GLU A 23 -8.36 14.96 -4.42
N LYS A 24 -9.63 14.52 -4.59
CA LYS A 24 -10.56 14.41 -3.47
C LYS A 24 -10.11 13.27 -2.56
N LYS A 25 -9.87 13.61 -1.29
CA LYS A 25 -9.47 12.68 -0.24
C LYS A 25 -10.69 11.89 0.27
N ASN A 26 -10.57 10.57 0.30
CA ASN A 26 -11.50 9.66 0.95
C ASN A 26 -10.73 8.81 1.97
N ILE A 27 -11.31 8.54 3.14
CA ILE A 27 -10.66 7.80 4.21
C ILE A 27 -11.43 6.50 4.45
N VAL A 28 -10.70 5.40 4.54
CA VAL A 28 -11.22 4.07 4.86
C VAL A 28 -10.54 3.60 6.14
N HIS A 29 -11.33 3.41 7.20
CA HIS A 29 -10.86 2.79 8.43
C HIS A 29 -10.98 1.27 8.29
N THR A 30 -9.84 0.60 8.13
CA THR A 30 -9.83 -0.87 8.01
C THR A 30 -10.02 -1.50 9.38
N ARG A 31 -10.97 -2.43 9.52
CA ARG A 31 -11.21 -3.19 10.75
C ARG A 31 -10.65 -4.60 10.62
N GLU A 32 -10.47 -5.29 11.74
CA GLU A 32 -10.15 -6.72 11.77
C GLU A 32 -11.17 -7.50 10.94
N ASN A 33 -10.70 -8.54 10.24
CA ASN A 33 -11.51 -9.39 9.36
C ASN A 33 -12.27 -8.64 8.25
N SER A 34 -11.77 -7.46 7.83
CA SER A 34 -12.32 -6.71 6.70
C SER A 34 -11.51 -6.91 5.43
N VAL A 35 -12.20 -6.90 4.28
CA VAL A 35 -11.57 -6.92 2.96
C VAL A 35 -11.80 -5.58 2.27
N MET A 36 -10.71 -5.01 1.74
CA MET A 36 -10.75 -3.85 0.87
C MET A 36 -10.40 -4.30 -0.55
N MET A 37 -11.26 -3.95 -1.50
CA MET A 37 -11.08 -4.26 -2.92
C MET A 37 -10.83 -2.97 -3.68
N VAL A 38 -9.69 -2.89 -4.37
CA VAL A 38 -9.27 -1.69 -5.08
C VAL A 38 -9.01 -2.05 -6.53
N ARG A 39 -9.79 -1.46 -7.45
CA ARG A 39 -9.47 -1.55 -8.88
C ARG A 39 -8.12 -0.89 -9.12
N SER A 40 -7.19 -1.63 -9.71
CA SER A 40 -5.85 -1.10 -10.00
C SER A 40 -5.97 0.19 -10.83
N GLN A 41 -5.16 1.19 -10.50
CA GLN A 41 -5.12 2.51 -11.14
C GLN A 41 -6.35 3.41 -10.97
N ALA A 42 -7.37 3.01 -10.23
CA ALA A 42 -8.54 3.86 -9.99
C ALA A 42 -8.25 5.05 -9.06
N ALA A 43 -7.29 4.90 -8.14
CA ALA A 43 -6.95 5.92 -7.15
C ALA A 43 -5.53 5.75 -6.61
N ARG A 44 -4.89 6.87 -6.24
CA ARG A 44 -3.67 6.87 -5.43
C ARG A 44 -4.05 6.62 -3.98
N HIS A 45 -3.38 5.70 -3.29
CA HIS A 45 -3.68 5.40 -1.89
C HIS A 45 -2.46 5.43 -0.98
N CYS A 46 -2.66 5.85 0.27
CA CYS A 46 -1.64 5.97 1.30
C CYS A 46 -2.15 5.34 2.60
N VAL A 47 -1.29 4.62 3.32
CA VAL A 47 -1.60 4.07 4.65
C VAL A 47 -1.02 5.00 5.71
N SER A 48 -1.83 5.37 6.71
CA SER A 48 -1.37 6.21 7.82
C SER A 48 -0.30 5.48 8.65
N PRO A 49 0.70 6.20 9.18
CA PRO A 49 1.68 5.60 10.08
C PRO A 49 1.00 5.07 11.33
N VAL A 50 1.49 3.91 11.81
CA VAL A 50 1.11 3.34 13.10
C VAL A 50 2.10 3.79 14.16
N SER A 51 1.61 4.40 15.24
CA SER A 51 2.46 5.05 16.25
C SER A 51 2.98 4.09 17.33
N SER A 52 2.22 3.05 17.70
CA SER A 52 2.56 2.16 18.82
C SER A 52 2.28 0.68 18.58
N ASN A 53 1.48 0.33 17.57
CA ASN A 53 0.97 -1.02 17.37
C ASN A 53 1.28 -1.54 15.96
N THR A 54 1.27 -2.86 15.80
CA THR A 54 1.37 -3.50 14.49
C THR A 54 0.02 -3.51 13.77
N ARG A 55 0.07 -3.59 12.44
CA ARG A 55 -1.08 -3.89 11.59
C ARG A 55 -0.67 -4.97 10.62
N THR A 56 -1.37 -6.10 10.63
CA THR A 56 -1.14 -7.18 9.69
C THR A 56 -2.19 -7.17 8.58
N ILE A 57 -1.70 -7.22 7.34
CA ILE A 57 -2.53 -7.36 6.15
C ILE A 57 -2.04 -8.51 5.28
N LEU A 58 -2.99 -9.13 4.59
CA LEU A 58 -2.71 -10.06 3.50
C LEU A 58 -3.15 -9.39 2.19
N LYS A 59 -2.20 -9.20 1.26
CA LYS A 59 -2.44 -8.51 -0.01
C LYS A 59 -2.34 -9.49 -1.17
N PHE A 60 -3.40 -9.56 -1.97
CA PHE A 60 -3.42 -10.28 -3.24
C PHE A 60 -3.60 -9.29 -4.38
N ILE A 61 -2.88 -9.51 -5.47
CA ILE A 61 -3.02 -8.71 -6.68
C ILE A 61 -3.37 -9.68 -7.80
N TYR A 62 -4.61 -9.59 -8.28
CA TYR A 62 -5.03 -10.28 -9.47
C TYR A 62 -4.64 -9.46 -10.69
N VAL A 63 -3.81 -10.04 -11.55
CA VAL A 63 -3.39 -9.44 -12.82
C VAL A 63 -3.97 -10.30 -13.94
N GLY A 64 -4.80 -9.72 -14.80
CA GLY A 64 -5.45 -10.47 -15.89
C GLY A 64 -4.49 -10.86 -17.01
N ASN A 65 -3.33 -10.19 -17.08
CA ASN A 65 -2.23 -10.48 -17.97
C ASN A 65 -0.93 -10.09 -17.24
N TYR A 66 0.13 -10.89 -17.37
CA TYR A 66 1.46 -10.57 -16.81
C TYR A 66 2.09 -9.31 -17.42
N ARG A 67 1.55 -8.85 -18.56
CA ARG A 67 1.92 -7.58 -19.17
C ARG A 67 1.42 -6.42 -18.31
N LYS A 68 2.32 -5.50 -17.98
CA LYS A 68 1.95 -4.16 -17.53
C LYS A 68 0.95 -3.58 -18.55
N VAL A 69 -0.16 -3.01 -18.08
CA VAL A 69 -1.12 -2.36 -18.99
C VAL A 69 -0.41 -1.26 -19.79
N SER A 70 -0.88 -0.95 -21.00
CA SER A 70 -0.22 0.03 -21.89
C SER A 70 -0.06 1.43 -21.27
N MET A 71 -0.89 1.75 -20.27
CA MET A 71 -0.83 2.99 -19.50
C MET A 71 0.04 2.92 -18.23
N PHE A 72 0.71 1.80 -17.97
CA PHE A 72 1.75 1.70 -16.94
C PHE A 72 3.05 2.25 -17.51
N TRP A 73 3.42 3.45 -17.10
CA TRP A 73 4.61 4.14 -17.62
C TRP A 73 5.81 3.93 -16.69
N GLU A 74 5.57 3.97 -15.37
CA GLU A 74 6.58 3.72 -14.36
C GLU A 74 5.92 3.37 -13.01
N TYR A 75 6.71 2.87 -12.06
CA TYR A 75 6.25 2.81 -10.68
C TYR A 75 6.18 4.22 -10.12
N ALA A 76 5.02 4.60 -9.58
CA ALA A 76 4.87 5.92 -8.96
C ALA A 76 5.93 6.13 -7.87
N THR A 77 6.62 7.28 -7.93
CA THR A 77 7.49 7.74 -6.86
C THR A 77 6.71 7.71 -5.55
N ASN A 78 7.31 7.20 -4.48
CA ASN A 78 6.64 7.15 -3.18
C ASN A 78 6.40 8.59 -2.66
N GLN A 79 5.20 9.10 -2.90
CA GLN A 79 4.76 10.45 -2.51
C GLN A 79 4.33 10.53 -1.04
N CYS A 80 4.49 9.48 -0.23
CA CYS A 80 4.05 9.47 1.16
C CYS A 80 4.94 10.31 2.11
N GLY A 81 5.84 11.15 1.57
CA GLY A 81 6.81 11.97 2.30
C GLY A 81 8.12 11.23 2.63
N GLU A 82 9.22 11.99 2.77
CA GLU A 82 10.54 11.45 3.16
C GLU A 82 10.58 10.98 4.62
N SER A 83 9.77 11.61 5.47
CA SER A 83 9.64 11.30 6.89
C SER A 83 8.78 10.06 7.17
N ASN A 84 8.22 9.40 6.14
CA ASN A 84 7.35 8.25 6.35
C ASN A 84 8.16 7.05 6.90
N PRO A 85 7.86 6.56 8.12
CA PRO A 85 8.62 5.46 8.73
C PRO A 85 8.57 4.18 7.91
N ASN A 86 7.46 3.94 7.20
CA ASN A 86 7.33 2.77 6.32
C ASN A 86 8.23 2.88 5.09
N ARG A 87 8.41 4.09 4.53
CA ARG A 87 9.36 4.32 3.42
C ARG A 87 10.79 4.04 3.87
N GLN A 88 11.18 4.50 5.06
CA GLN A 88 12.51 4.25 5.63
C GLN A 88 12.75 2.76 5.89
N ARG A 89 11.79 2.07 6.52
CA ARG A 89 11.88 0.62 6.78
C ARG A 89 11.90 -0.23 5.51
N LEU A 90 11.12 0.13 4.49
CA LEU A 90 11.16 -0.52 3.17
C LEU A 90 12.51 -0.34 2.47
N LYS A 91 13.10 0.86 2.55
CA LYS A 91 14.42 1.15 1.99
C LYS A 91 15.50 0.31 2.70
N ALA A 92 15.48 0.25 4.02
CA ALA A 92 16.40 -0.58 4.81
C ALA A 92 16.33 -2.06 4.40
N ARG A 93 15.11 -2.65 4.35
CA ARG A 93 14.93 -4.05 3.93
C ARG A 93 15.44 -4.33 2.51
N ARG A 94 15.26 -3.41 1.58
CA ARG A 94 15.76 -3.57 0.20
C ARG A 94 17.28 -3.50 0.12
N GLN A 95 17.91 -2.72 0.99
CA GLN A 95 19.37 -2.60 1.06
C GLN A 95 20.01 -3.73 1.86
N GLU A 96 19.30 -4.34 2.81
CA GLU A 96 19.76 -5.52 3.56
C GLU A 96 19.80 -6.79 2.71
N VAL A 97 18.88 -6.96 1.75
CA VAL A 97 18.87 -8.11 0.81
C VAL A 97 20.10 -8.10 -0.11
N ASP A 98 20.71 -6.92 -0.35
CA ASP A 98 21.91 -6.77 -1.19
C ASP A 98 23.22 -7.18 -0.48
N ARG A 99 23.14 -7.67 0.77
CA ARG A 99 24.31 -8.13 1.55
C ARG A 99 24.30 -9.62 1.90
N SER A 100 23.23 -10.35 1.57
CA SER A 100 23.14 -11.80 1.82
C SER A 100 23.39 -12.67 0.59
N GLU A 101 23.73 -12.07 -0.56
CA GLU A 101 24.09 -12.77 -1.81
C GLU A 101 25.56 -12.55 -2.25
N LEU A 102 26.45 -12.15 -1.33
CA LEU A 102 27.91 -12.16 -1.52
C LEU A 102 28.61 -12.97 -0.42
#